data_AF-A0A6P5RIR8-F1
#
_entry.id   AF-A0A6P5RIR8-F1
#
_cell.length_a   1.000
_cell.length_b   1.000
_cell.length_c   1.000
_cell.angle_alpha   90.00
_cell.angle_beta   90.00
_cell.angle_gamma   90.00
#
_symmetry.space_group_name_H-M   'P 1'
#
loop_
_entity.id
_entity.type
_entity.pdbx_description
1 polymer ?
#
loop_
_entity_poly.entity_id
_entity_poly.type
_entity_poly.pdbx_seq_one_letter_code
_entity_poly.pdbx_strand_id
1 'polypeptide(L)'
;MCSCGRLQVRQIHSPSDFQIWNALIDLYAKCEKLAEACLVFEQLPCKSVVFWNSMLDGFCRSGDIKKARLFFNEILEKDSSNVQPNKITLASVLSSCASVAALNHGIWVHVYIKKNHIELDIMLGTALIDMYGKCGSIEEAYEIFSDMTEKNEFVWTAMIAAHAMEGQAQKAIDLFSEMEALATKL
;
A
#
# COMPACT_ATOMS: atom_id res chain seq x y z
N MET A 1 19.46 -32.14 -30.33
CA MET A 1 20.58 -31.35 -29.77
C MET A 1 20.11 -29.92 -29.63
N CYS A 2 19.80 -29.49 -28.41
CA CYS A 2 19.75 -28.08 -28.06
C CYS A 2 20.31 -28.01 -26.64
N SER A 3 21.59 -27.66 -26.57
CA SER A 3 22.40 -27.48 -25.38
C SER A 3 22.00 -26.16 -24.73
N CYS A 4 20.97 -26.19 -23.88
CA CYS A 4 20.72 -25.09 -22.96
C CYS A 4 21.63 -25.28 -21.74
N GLY A 5 22.61 -24.38 -21.61
CA GLY A 5 23.63 -24.41 -20.58
C GLY A 5 23.02 -24.45 -19.19
N ARG A 6 23.41 -25.48 -18.43
CA ARG A 6 23.22 -25.56 -16.98
C ARG A 6 24.00 -24.42 -16.31
N LEU A 7 23.38 -23.26 -16.18
CA LEU A 7 23.62 -22.42 -15.01
C LEU A 7 22.66 -22.93 -13.95
N GLN A 8 23.20 -23.68 -12.98
CA GLN A 8 22.50 -23.96 -11.73
C GLN A 8 22.15 -22.61 -11.10
N VAL A 9 20.91 -22.17 -11.30
CA VAL A 9 20.27 -21.14 -10.47
C VAL A 9 20.35 -21.68 -9.05
N ARG A 10 21.30 -21.14 -8.26
CA ARG A 10 21.46 -21.51 -6.85
C ARG A 10 20.10 -21.34 -6.20
N GLN A 11 19.55 -22.47 -5.74
CA GLN A 11 18.37 -22.50 -4.90
C GLN A 11 18.63 -21.59 -3.69
N ILE A 12 17.65 -20.74 -3.38
CA ILE A 12 17.65 -19.93 -2.16
C ILE A 12 17.73 -20.92 -1.00
N HIS A 13 18.87 -20.97 -0.31
CA HIS A 13 19.09 -21.90 0.80
C HIS A 13 19.12 -21.21 2.17
N SER A 14 18.96 -19.88 2.25
CA SER A 14 19.01 -19.18 3.55
C SER A 14 18.05 -17.98 3.66
N PRO A 15 17.45 -17.74 4.85
CA PRO A 15 16.70 -16.51 5.15
C PRO A 15 17.52 -15.22 4.97
N SER A 16 18.85 -15.30 5.10
CA SER A 16 19.78 -14.19 4.87
C SER A 16 19.76 -13.70 3.42
N ASP A 17 19.66 -14.60 2.43
CA ASP A 17 19.63 -14.20 1.02
C ASP A 17 18.36 -13.40 0.69
N PHE A 18 17.22 -13.81 1.28
CA PHE A 18 15.93 -13.10 1.14
C PHE A 18 15.98 -11.68 1.69
N GLN A 19 16.60 -11.49 2.87
CA GLN A 19 16.74 -10.18 3.49
C GLN A 19 17.65 -9.25 2.68
N ILE A 20 18.73 -9.77 2.09
CA ILE A 20 19.65 -9.00 1.24
C ILE A 20 18.92 -8.48 -0.01
N TRP A 21 18.14 -9.34 -0.68
CA TRP A 21 17.34 -8.92 -1.83
C TRP A 21 16.31 -7.84 -1.47
N ASN A 22 15.68 -7.97 -0.29
CA ASN A 22 14.67 -7.00 0.14
C ASN A 22 15.32 -5.64 0.42
N ALA A 23 16.45 -5.65 1.14
CA ALA A 23 17.22 -4.45 1.42
C ALA A 23 17.74 -3.78 0.14
N LEU A 24 18.15 -4.56 -0.87
CA LEU A 24 18.61 -4.02 -2.16
C LEU A 24 17.47 -3.36 -2.94
N ILE A 25 16.31 -3.99 -3.02
CA ILE A 25 15.14 -3.42 -3.71
C ILE A 25 14.68 -2.16 -3.00
N ASP A 26 14.54 -2.20 -1.68
CA ASP A 26 14.16 -1.05 -0.87
C ASP A 26 15.16 0.11 -1.01
N LEU A 27 16.47 -0.18 -1.04
CA LEU A 27 17.51 0.83 -1.28
C LEU A 27 17.38 1.47 -2.67
N TYR A 28 17.32 0.66 -3.74
CA TYR A 28 17.23 1.20 -5.11
C TYR A 28 15.92 1.94 -5.35
N ALA A 29 14.81 1.45 -4.81
CA ALA A 29 13.51 2.13 -4.85
C ALA A 29 13.56 3.48 -4.13
N LYS A 30 14.19 3.54 -2.94
CA LYS A 30 14.37 4.79 -2.17
C LYS A 30 15.32 5.77 -2.83
N CYS A 31 16.27 5.31 -3.65
CA CYS A 31 17.19 6.17 -4.39
C CYS A 31 16.66 6.61 -5.77
N GLU A 32 15.38 6.43 -6.07
CA GLU A 32 14.74 6.72 -7.37
C GLU A 32 15.37 5.98 -8.57
N LYS A 33 16.21 4.99 -8.30
CA LYS A 33 16.87 4.13 -9.29
C LYS A 33 15.96 2.94 -9.62
N LEU A 34 14.78 3.27 -10.14
CA LEU A 34 13.74 2.29 -10.44
C LEU A 34 14.16 1.30 -11.53
N ALA A 35 14.99 1.71 -12.48
CA ALA A 35 15.49 0.80 -13.51
C ALA A 35 16.36 -0.31 -12.89
N GLU A 36 17.26 0.05 -11.98
CA GLU A 36 18.10 -0.87 -11.25
C GLU A 36 17.29 -1.73 -10.27
N ALA A 37 16.28 -1.16 -9.60
CA ALA A 37 15.35 -1.91 -8.76
C ALA A 37 14.58 -2.97 -9.57
N CYS A 38 14.09 -2.61 -10.78
CA CYS A 38 13.45 -3.54 -11.70
C CYS A 38 14.39 -4.67 -12.15
N LEU A 39 15.64 -4.35 -12.50
CA LEU A 39 16.62 -5.36 -12.91
C LEU A 39 16.92 -6.36 -11.78
N VAL A 40 17.02 -5.88 -10.55
CA VAL A 40 17.17 -6.72 -9.35
C VAL A 40 15.92 -7.57 -9.13
N PHE A 41 14.74 -6.98 -9.27
CA PHE A 41 13.46 -7.64 -9.11
C PHE A 41 13.22 -8.74 -10.15
N GLU A 42 13.60 -8.52 -11.40
CA GLU A 42 13.51 -9.50 -12.49
C GLU A 42 14.36 -10.74 -12.21
N GLN A 43 15.55 -10.54 -11.63
CA GLN A 43 16.49 -11.60 -11.25
C GLN A 43 16.06 -12.42 -10.02
N LEU A 44 14.99 -12.01 -9.31
CA LEU A 44 14.50 -12.76 -8.16
C LEU A 44 13.98 -14.15 -8.55
N PRO A 45 14.49 -15.23 -7.92
CA PRO A 45 14.01 -16.59 -8.17
C PRO A 45 12.56 -16.80 -7.73
N CYS A 46 12.12 -16.06 -6.70
CA CYS A 46 10.75 -16.03 -6.22
C CYS A 46 10.35 -14.59 -5.84
N LYS A 47 9.21 -14.14 -6.34
CA LYS A 47 8.69 -12.78 -6.12
C LYS A 47 7.63 -12.84 -5.03
N SER A 48 8.07 -12.69 -3.78
CA SER A 48 7.17 -12.58 -2.63
C SER A 48 6.44 -11.22 -2.58
N VAL A 49 5.32 -11.18 -1.83
CA VAL A 49 4.53 -9.96 -1.56
C VAL A 49 5.40 -8.79 -1.07
N VAL A 50 6.44 -9.07 -0.29
CA VAL A 50 7.33 -8.03 0.26
C VAL A 50 8.10 -7.30 -0.83
N PHE A 51 8.58 -8.02 -1.85
CA PHE A 51 9.29 -7.41 -2.98
C PHE A 51 8.34 -6.60 -3.86
N TRP A 52 7.12 -7.10 -4.07
CA TRP A 52 6.07 -6.38 -4.80
C TRP A 52 5.70 -5.06 -4.10
N ASN A 53 5.51 -5.07 -2.77
CA ASN A 53 5.23 -3.86 -2.00
C ASN A 53 6.36 -2.84 -2.12
N SER A 54 7.61 -3.28 -2.02
CA SER A 54 8.78 -2.39 -2.09
C SER A 54 8.92 -1.74 -3.46
N MET A 55 8.66 -2.49 -4.54
CA MET A 55 8.66 -1.96 -5.89
C MET A 55 7.48 -0.99 -6.14
N LEU A 56 6.28 -1.33 -5.67
CA LEU A 56 5.10 -0.46 -5.78
C LEU A 56 5.30 0.85 -5.00
N ASP A 57 5.88 0.79 -3.81
CA ASP A 57 6.26 1.98 -3.02
C ASP A 57 7.23 2.86 -3.82
N GLY A 58 8.27 2.27 -4.42
CA GLY A 58 9.19 2.99 -5.32
C GLY A 58 8.49 3.67 -6.48
N PHE A 59 7.54 2.98 -7.14
CA PHE A 59 6.77 3.57 -8.23
C PHE A 59 5.85 4.71 -7.78
N CYS A 60 5.17 4.57 -6.63
CA CYS A 60 4.35 5.62 -6.04
C CYS A 60 5.19 6.88 -5.77
N ARG A 61 6.39 6.72 -5.19
CA ARG A 61 7.31 7.84 -4.91
C ARG A 61 7.83 8.54 -6.16
N SER A 62 8.03 7.80 -7.25
CA SER A 62 8.45 8.40 -8.53
C SER A 62 7.38 9.25 -9.22
N GLY A 63 6.13 9.23 -8.73
CA GLY A 63 5.00 9.95 -9.33
C GLY A 63 4.48 9.34 -10.64
N ASP A 64 5.12 8.31 -11.18
CA ASP A 64 4.73 7.67 -12.45
C ASP A 64 3.58 6.67 -12.23
N ILE A 65 2.34 7.19 -12.23
CA ILE A 65 1.09 6.41 -12.11
C ILE A 65 1.03 5.27 -13.12
N LYS A 66 1.50 5.51 -14.35
CA LYS A 66 1.41 4.52 -15.42
C LYS A 66 2.32 3.34 -15.11
N LYS A 67 3.56 3.58 -14.69
CA LYS A 67 4.47 2.48 -14.30
C LYS A 67 3.98 1.75 -13.05
N ALA A 68 3.52 2.46 -12.02
CA ALA A 68 2.95 1.84 -10.82
C ALA A 68 1.79 0.88 -11.19
N ARG A 69 0.89 1.35 -12.05
CA ARG A 69 -0.25 0.56 -12.51
C ARG A 69 0.14 -0.60 -13.42
N LEU A 70 1.07 -0.38 -14.35
CA LEU A 70 1.58 -1.44 -15.22
C LEU A 70 2.25 -2.55 -14.40
N PHE A 71 3.05 -2.18 -13.41
CA PHE A 71 3.71 -3.13 -12.53
C PHE A 71 2.71 -3.87 -11.63
N PHE A 72 1.68 -3.19 -11.12
CA PHE A 72 0.60 -3.89 -10.41
C PHE A 72 -0.18 -4.84 -11.31
N ASN A 73 -0.48 -4.45 -12.56
CA ASN A 73 -1.12 -5.35 -13.51
C ASN A 73 -0.23 -6.56 -13.82
N GLU A 74 1.09 -6.37 -13.86
CA GLU A 74 2.05 -7.47 -14.01
C GLU A 74 1.97 -8.47 -12.84
N ILE A 75 1.72 -8.00 -11.60
CA ILE A 75 1.42 -8.87 -10.45
C ILE A 75 0.22 -9.77 -10.76
N LEU A 76 -0.83 -9.18 -11.34
CA LEU A 76 -2.08 -9.88 -11.66
C LEU A 76 -1.94 -10.85 -12.84
N GLU A 77 -1.11 -10.52 -13.83
CA GLU A 77 -1.02 -11.25 -15.12
C GLU A 77 0.08 -12.32 -15.17
N LYS A 78 1.25 -12.08 -14.57
CA LYS A 78 2.44 -12.92 -14.83
C LYS A 78 2.73 -13.99 -13.79
N ASP A 79 2.05 -14.01 -12.65
CA ASP A 79 2.45 -14.93 -11.60
C ASP A 79 1.80 -16.31 -11.73
N SER A 80 2.61 -17.29 -12.12
CA SER A 80 2.27 -18.73 -12.11
C SER A 80 1.98 -19.26 -10.69
N SER A 81 2.22 -18.44 -9.65
CA SER A 81 1.98 -18.76 -8.24
C SER A 81 0.66 -18.21 -7.66
N ASN A 82 -0.20 -17.58 -8.48
CA ASN A 82 -1.55 -17.16 -8.07
C ASN A 82 -1.56 -16.09 -6.95
N VAL A 83 -0.50 -15.28 -6.85
CA VAL A 83 -0.35 -14.25 -5.80
C VAL A 83 -1.19 -13.04 -6.16
N GLN A 84 -2.43 -13.02 -5.68
CA GLN A 84 -3.24 -11.81 -5.72
C GLN A 84 -2.79 -10.81 -4.64
N PRO A 85 -2.82 -9.50 -4.91
CA PRO A 85 -2.65 -8.46 -3.91
C PRO A 85 -3.59 -8.70 -2.73
N ASN A 86 -3.01 -9.04 -1.57
CA ASN A 86 -3.78 -9.23 -0.35
C ASN A 86 -4.00 -7.89 0.37
N LYS A 87 -4.80 -7.88 1.44
CA LYS A 87 -5.10 -6.67 2.22
C LYS A 87 -3.84 -5.94 2.71
N ILE A 88 -2.79 -6.68 3.08
CA ILE A 88 -1.49 -6.12 3.50
C ILE A 88 -0.80 -5.39 2.34
N THR A 89 -0.83 -5.97 1.14
CA THR A 89 -0.30 -5.35 -0.09
C THR A 89 -1.00 -4.02 -0.35
N LEU A 90 -2.34 -4.04 -0.35
CA LEU A 90 -3.17 -2.87 -0.63
C LEU A 90 -2.97 -1.76 0.42
N ALA A 91 -2.94 -2.11 1.71
CA ALA A 91 -2.66 -1.17 2.79
C ALA A 91 -1.27 -0.54 2.67
N SER A 92 -0.25 -1.32 2.30
CA SER A 92 1.11 -0.82 2.06
C SER A 92 1.12 0.20 0.92
N VAL A 93 0.46 -0.10 -0.20
CA VAL A 93 0.40 0.82 -1.35
C VAL A 93 -0.35 2.11 -0.98
N LEU A 94 -1.45 2.01 -0.24
CA LEU A 94 -2.19 3.18 0.24
C LEU A 94 -1.34 4.06 1.15
N SER A 95 -0.57 3.46 2.07
CA SER A 95 0.36 4.17 2.94
C SER A 95 1.45 4.89 2.14
N SER A 96 2.02 4.23 1.12
CA SER A 96 2.95 4.86 0.19
C SER A 96 2.32 6.05 -0.52
N CYS A 97 1.09 5.91 -1.04
CA CYS A 97 0.37 7.00 -1.69
C CYS A 97 0.15 8.19 -0.73
N ALA A 98 -0.22 7.89 0.52
CA ALA A 98 -0.42 8.88 1.57
C ALA A 98 0.86 9.67 1.87
N SER A 99 2.02 8.99 1.91
CA SER A 99 3.32 9.60 2.23
C SER A 99 3.82 10.60 1.19
N VAL A 100 3.36 10.48 -0.07
CA VAL A 100 3.74 11.35 -1.18
C VAL A 100 2.56 12.14 -1.76
N ALA A 101 1.42 12.18 -1.04
CA ALA A 101 0.18 12.83 -1.47
C ALA A 101 -0.27 12.43 -2.90
N ALA A 102 -0.08 11.16 -3.26
CA ALA A 102 -0.41 10.61 -4.57
C ALA A 102 -1.89 10.19 -4.68
N LEU A 103 -2.80 11.16 -4.66
CA LEU A 103 -4.26 10.95 -4.67
C LEU A 103 -4.73 10.02 -5.80
N ASN A 104 -4.23 10.23 -7.02
CA ASN A 104 -4.66 9.44 -8.19
C ASN A 104 -4.32 7.95 -8.06
N HIS A 105 -3.16 7.62 -7.49
CA HIS A 105 -2.78 6.22 -7.23
C HIS A 105 -3.66 5.62 -6.15
N GLY A 106 -3.91 6.38 -5.07
CA GLY A 106 -4.78 5.95 -3.98
C GLY A 106 -6.23 5.68 -4.43
N ILE A 107 -6.81 6.57 -5.24
CA ILE A 107 -8.14 6.37 -5.85
C ILE A 107 -8.16 5.10 -6.68
N TRP A 108 -7.12 4.86 -7.48
CA TRP A 108 -7.04 3.67 -8.30
C TRP A 108 -7.02 2.38 -7.46
N VAL A 109 -6.29 2.35 -6.34
CA VAL A 109 -6.31 1.23 -5.38
C VAL A 109 -7.69 1.08 -4.73
N HIS A 110 -8.33 2.18 -4.33
CA HIS A 110 -9.67 2.14 -3.77
C HIS A 110 -10.71 1.57 -4.76
N VAL A 111 -10.62 1.96 -6.03
CA VAL A 111 -11.45 1.38 -7.11
C VAL A 111 -11.17 -0.11 -7.29
N TYR A 112 -9.91 -0.55 -7.21
CA TYR A 112 -9.55 -1.96 -7.28
C TYR A 112 -10.19 -2.75 -6.12
N ILE A 113 -10.12 -2.24 -4.89
CA ILE A 113 -10.76 -2.83 -3.70
C ILE A 113 -12.26 -3.02 -3.94
N LYS A 114 -12.96 -1.96 -4.37
CA LYS A 114 -14.41 -2.00 -4.64
C LYS A 114 -14.77 -3.00 -5.74
N LYS A 115 -14.04 -2.99 -6.86
CA LYS A 115 -14.31 -3.87 -8.02
C LYS A 115 -14.10 -5.36 -7.73
N ASN A 116 -13.19 -5.69 -6.82
CA ASN A 116 -12.90 -7.07 -6.45
C ASN A 116 -13.65 -7.51 -5.19
N HIS A 117 -14.61 -6.70 -4.70
CA HIS A 117 -15.39 -7.00 -3.50
C HIS A 117 -14.52 -7.31 -2.27
N ILE A 118 -13.37 -6.65 -2.15
CA ILE A 118 -12.49 -6.82 -1.00
C ILE A 118 -13.10 -6.04 0.17
N GLU A 119 -13.41 -6.76 1.25
CA GLU A 119 -13.98 -6.18 2.46
C GLU A 119 -13.01 -5.17 3.10
N LEU A 120 -13.54 -3.99 3.41
CA LEU A 120 -12.87 -2.95 4.19
C LEU A 120 -12.93 -3.31 5.68
N ASP A 121 -11.93 -4.03 6.15
CA ASP A 121 -11.70 -4.18 7.58
C ASP A 121 -10.99 -2.93 8.16
N ILE A 122 -10.78 -2.93 9.47
CA ILE A 122 -10.08 -1.86 10.20
C ILE A 122 -8.76 -1.47 9.51
N MET A 123 -7.99 -2.44 9.00
CA MET A 123 -6.69 -2.17 8.38
C MET A 123 -6.86 -1.36 7.08
N LEU A 124 -7.68 -1.86 6.16
CA LEU A 124 -7.89 -1.19 4.87
C LEU A 124 -8.66 0.12 5.01
N GLY A 125 -9.66 0.16 5.89
CA GLY A 125 -10.41 1.37 6.19
C GLY A 125 -9.51 2.48 6.74
N THR A 126 -8.69 2.16 7.74
CA THR A 126 -7.72 3.13 8.30
C THR A 126 -6.72 3.61 7.23
N ALA A 127 -6.19 2.70 6.41
CA ALA A 127 -5.23 3.06 5.36
C ALA A 127 -5.85 3.97 4.27
N LEU A 128 -7.12 3.74 3.91
CA LEU A 128 -7.84 4.61 2.98
C LEU A 128 -8.12 6.00 3.57
N ILE A 129 -8.57 6.05 4.84
CA ILE A 129 -8.82 7.32 5.55
C ILE A 129 -7.51 8.13 5.63
N ASP A 130 -6.39 7.52 6.03
CA ASP A 130 -5.08 8.17 6.09
C ASP A 130 -4.63 8.68 4.72
N MET A 131 -4.81 7.86 3.67
CA MET A 131 -4.46 8.23 2.30
C MET A 131 -5.27 9.42 1.80
N TYR A 132 -6.60 9.37 1.88
CA TYR A 132 -7.45 10.47 1.43
C TYR A 132 -7.24 11.73 2.26
N GLY A 133 -7.11 11.59 3.58
CA GLY A 133 -6.82 12.71 4.49
C GLY A 133 -5.51 13.42 4.16
N LYS A 134 -4.41 12.69 3.98
CA LYS A 134 -3.10 13.27 3.60
C LYS A 134 -3.07 13.83 2.18
N CYS A 135 -3.99 13.39 1.32
CA CYS A 135 -4.15 13.94 -0.02
C CYS A 135 -5.09 15.15 -0.10
N GLY A 136 -5.66 15.61 1.02
CA GLY A 136 -6.58 16.75 1.07
C GLY A 136 -8.01 16.43 0.61
N SER A 137 -8.36 15.15 0.47
CA SER A 137 -9.68 14.66 0.09
C SER A 137 -10.44 14.23 1.35
N ILE A 138 -10.75 15.19 2.21
CA ILE A 138 -11.33 14.92 3.53
C ILE A 138 -12.75 14.35 3.46
N GLU A 139 -13.52 14.74 2.44
CA GLU A 139 -14.87 14.25 2.20
C GLU A 139 -14.87 12.74 1.91
N GLU A 140 -14.01 12.27 1.00
CA GLU A 140 -13.87 10.85 0.71
C GLU A 140 -13.33 10.05 1.90
N ALA A 141 -12.45 10.65 2.71
CA ALA A 141 -11.99 10.04 3.96
C ALA A 141 -13.17 9.86 4.94
N TYR A 142 -14.01 10.89 5.07
CA TYR A 142 -15.18 10.86 5.95
C TYR A 142 -16.25 9.88 5.48
N GLU A 143 -16.51 9.75 4.18
CA GLU A 143 -17.42 8.75 3.63
C GLU A 143 -17.01 7.32 4.05
N ILE A 144 -15.72 7.00 3.90
CA ILE A 144 -15.18 5.69 4.29
C ILE A 144 -15.31 5.51 5.80
N PHE A 145 -14.95 6.53 6.57
CA PHE A 145 -15.11 6.52 8.02
C PHE A 145 -16.58 6.26 8.40
N SER A 146 -17.55 6.99 7.85
CA SER A 146 -18.97 6.83 8.18
C SER A 146 -19.49 5.43 7.85
N ASP A 147 -19.05 4.85 6.73
CA ASP A 147 -19.51 3.55 6.25
C ASP A 147 -18.95 2.37 7.06
N MET A 148 -17.85 2.55 7.80
CA MET A 148 -17.28 1.49 8.63
C MET A 148 -18.18 1.15 9.83
N THR A 149 -18.59 -0.10 9.95
CA THR A 149 -19.40 -0.59 11.09
C THR A 149 -18.60 -0.67 12.39
N GLU A 150 -17.36 -1.15 12.31
CA GLU A 150 -16.42 -1.23 13.42
C GLU A 150 -15.34 -0.16 13.30
N LYS A 151 -15.18 0.64 14.36
CA LYS A 151 -14.17 1.69 14.47
C LYS A 151 -13.41 1.52 15.77
N ASN A 152 -12.11 1.26 15.68
CA ASN A 152 -11.23 1.29 16.85
C ASN A 152 -10.49 2.63 16.93
N GLU A 153 -9.68 2.79 17.97
CA GLU A 153 -8.88 4.00 18.20
C GLU A 153 -8.06 4.43 16.98
N PHE A 154 -7.52 3.49 16.20
CA PHE A 154 -6.75 3.80 15.00
C PHE A 154 -7.59 4.47 13.91
N VAL A 155 -8.82 3.98 13.68
CA VAL A 155 -9.75 4.55 12.69
C VAL A 155 -10.14 5.97 13.08
N TRP A 156 -10.49 6.19 14.36
CA TRP A 156 -10.80 7.52 14.88
C TRP A 156 -9.61 8.47 14.79
N THR A 157 -8.42 8.02 15.21
CA THR A 157 -7.19 8.81 15.15
C THR A 157 -6.88 9.26 13.73
N ALA A 158 -7.04 8.37 12.74
CA ALA A 158 -6.83 8.72 11.34
C ALA A 158 -7.77 9.83 10.86
N MET A 159 -9.07 9.74 11.21
CA MET A 159 -10.07 10.75 10.81
C MET A 159 -9.86 12.10 11.52
N ILE A 160 -9.54 12.07 12.81
CA ILE A 160 -9.22 13.27 13.61
C ILE A 160 -7.97 13.95 13.03
N ALA A 161 -6.92 13.18 12.73
CA ALA A 161 -5.70 13.69 12.12
C ALA A 161 -5.98 14.33 10.75
N ALA A 162 -6.83 13.71 9.92
CA ALA A 162 -7.21 14.24 8.62
C ALA A 162 -7.88 15.62 8.74
N HIS A 163 -8.84 15.80 9.66
CA HIS A 163 -9.45 17.11 9.90
C HIS A 163 -8.47 18.13 10.49
N ALA A 164 -7.57 17.70 11.37
CA ALA A 164 -6.55 18.57 11.95
C ALA A 164 -5.56 19.09 10.89
N MET A 165 -5.14 18.23 9.96
CA MET A 165 -4.25 18.61 8.85
C MET A 165 -4.88 19.61 7.89
N GLU A 166 -6.20 19.54 7.68
CA GLU A 166 -6.96 20.49 6.85
C GLU A 166 -7.33 21.79 7.60
N GLY A 167 -6.86 21.96 8.84
CA GLY A 167 -7.16 23.14 9.66
C GLY A 167 -8.59 23.17 10.23
N GLN A 168 -9.35 22.08 10.13
CA GLN A 168 -10.72 21.94 10.63
C GLN A 168 -10.73 21.53 12.12
N ALA A 169 -10.03 22.30 12.96
CA ALA A 169 -9.77 21.97 14.36
C ALA A 169 -11.05 21.68 15.17
N GLN A 170 -12.14 22.43 14.93
CA GLN A 170 -13.40 22.20 15.64
C GLN A 170 -13.97 20.81 15.35
N LYS A 171 -13.99 20.39 14.07
CA LYS A 171 -14.47 19.05 13.71
C LYS A 171 -13.59 17.94 14.29
N ALA A 172 -12.28 18.17 14.37
CA ALA A 172 -11.36 17.23 15.01
C ALA A 172 -11.66 17.05 16.51
N ILE A 173 -11.96 18.14 17.23
CA ILE A 173 -12.38 18.12 18.64
C ILE A 173 -13.74 17.43 18.81
N ASP A 174 -14.69 17.72 17.92
CA ASP A 174 -16.02 17.13 17.97
C ASP A 174 -15.94 15.60 17.80
N LEU A 175 -15.15 15.13 16.82
CA LEU A 175 -14.88 13.69 16.60
C LEU A 175 -14.16 13.04 17.78
N PHE A 176 -13.18 13.71 18.39
CA PHE A 176 -12.51 13.19 19.58
C PHE A 176 -13.48 13.04 20.75
N SER A 177 -14.36 14.02 20.95
CA SER A 177 -15.39 13.98 22.01
C SER A 177 -16.39 12.84 21.77
N GLU A 178 -16.78 12.60 20.52
CA GLU A 178 -17.63 11.46 20.14
C GLU A 178 -16.94 10.11 20.45
N MET A 179 -15.65 9.98 20.10
CA MET A 179 -14.85 8.80 20.42
C MET A 179 -14.82 8.51 21.93
N GLU A 180 -14.56 9.51 22.77
CA GLU A 180 -14.54 9.36 24.24
C GLU A 180 -15.92 8.99 24.81
N ALA A 181 -16.99 9.58 24.28
CA ALA A 181 -18.35 9.30 24.70
C ALA A 181 -18.81 7.86 24.34
N LEU A 182 -18.18 7.24 23.34
CA LEU A 182 -18.42 5.83 22.99
C LEU A 182 -17.56 4.89 23.83
N ALA A 183 -16.30 5.26 24.12
CA ALA A 183 -15.38 4.46 24.95
C ALA A 183 -15.86 4.33 26.41
N THR A 184 -16.58 5.34 26.92
CA THR A 184 -17.14 5.35 28.28
C THR A 184 -18.44 4.55 28.44
N LYS A 185 -18.98 3.96 27.36
CA LYS A 185 -20.22 3.15 27.37
C LYS A 185 -19.99 1.63 27.44
N LEU A 186 -18.73 1.18 27.52
CA LEU A 186 -18.33 -0.22 27.69
C LEU A 186 -17.90 -0.48 29.14
#